data_AF-A0A516IMB5-F1
#
_entry.id   AF-A0A516IMB5-F1
#
_cell.length_a   1.000
_cell.length_b   1.000
_cell.length_c   1.000
_cell.angle_alpha   90.00
_cell.angle_beta   90.00
_cell.angle_gamma   90.00
#
_symmetry.space_group_name_H-M   'P 1'
#
loop_
_entity.id
_entity.type
_entity.pdbx_description
1 polymer ?
#
loop_
_entity_poly.entity_id
_entity_poly.type
_entity_poly.pdbx_seq_one_letter_code
_entity_poly.pdbx_strand_id
1 'polypeptide(L)'
;MVLMLFGLLFLLSDHAMSSIISLMGIVLVYFYFSFSSSSSVWYGLVMVLVMLSGVLVIFTYMVSLIPNDKFELFNVFYGLLFTVLMIMIYNMDVLLGWDISFLSLKLWELDFMIYLMFGLGFLLLIMLFVIEIVGKFMGALRVE
;
A
#
# COMPACT_ATOMS: atom_id res chain seq x y z
N MET A 1 -14.40 -9.88 1.77
CA MET A 1 -13.71 -11.16 2.07
C MET A 1 -12.34 -11.25 1.42
N VAL A 2 -12.19 -10.92 0.13
CA VAL A 2 -10.88 -10.98 -0.57
C VAL A 2 -9.78 -10.19 0.17
N LEU A 3 -10.08 -8.97 0.62
CA LEU A 3 -9.13 -8.15 1.39
C LEU A 3 -8.68 -8.79 2.72
N MET A 4 -9.59 -9.49 3.40
CA MET A 4 -9.27 -10.20 4.65
C MET A 4 -8.35 -11.39 4.37
N LEU A 5 -8.58 -12.11 3.27
CA LEU A 5 -7.72 -13.22 2.83
C LEU A 5 -6.30 -12.75 2.54
N PHE A 6 -6.14 -11.61 1.86
CA PHE A 6 -4.80 -11.07 1.63
C PHE A 6 -4.12 -10.58 2.90
N GLY A 7 -4.87 -9.98 3.83
CA GLY A 7 -4.33 -9.62 5.15
C GLY A 7 -3.82 -10.85 5.91
N LEU A 8 -4.53 -11.97 5.81
CA LEU A 8 -4.07 -13.25 6.37
C LEU A 8 -2.84 -13.81 5.65
N LEU A 9 -2.79 -13.76 4.32
CA LEU A 9 -1.61 -14.21 3.55
C LEU A 9 -0.35 -13.40 3.88
N PHE A 10 -0.49 -12.11 4.17
CA PHE A 10 0.63 -11.29 4.63
C PHE A 10 1.08 -11.68 6.05
N LEU A 11 0.14 -11.91 6.97
CA LEU A 11 0.47 -12.31 8.34
C LEU A 11 1.10 -13.71 8.42
N LEU A 12 0.74 -14.60 7.50
CA LEU A 12 1.24 -15.98 7.43
C LEU A 12 2.55 -16.11 6.64
N SER A 13 3.08 -15.01 6.07
CA SER A 13 4.33 -15.10 5.32
C SER A 13 5.54 -15.07 6.25
N ASP A 14 6.27 -16.19 6.30
CA ASP A 14 7.49 -16.31 7.11
C ASP A 14 8.68 -15.58 6.46
N HIS A 15 8.70 -15.49 5.12
CA HIS A 15 9.76 -14.82 4.38
C HIS A 15 9.40 -13.39 4.02
N ALA A 16 10.36 -12.51 4.29
CA ALA A 16 10.28 -11.09 3.97
C ALA A 16 9.98 -10.81 2.48
N MET A 17 10.55 -11.59 1.54
CA MET A 17 10.22 -11.45 0.12
C MET A 17 8.79 -11.90 -0.23
N SER A 18 8.25 -12.93 0.43
CA SER A 18 6.82 -13.29 0.31
C SER A 18 5.94 -12.15 0.78
N SER A 19 6.29 -11.51 1.90
CA SER A 19 5.51 -10.41 2.47
C SER A 19 5.47 -9.19 1.53
N ILE A 20 6.55 -8.92 0.78
CA ILE A 20 6.58 -7.87 -0.24
C ILE A 20 5.64 -8.21 -1.39
N ILE A 21 5.71 -9.44 -1.89
CA ILE A 21 4.90 -9.89 -3.03
C ILE A 21 3.42 -9.87 -2.66
N SER A 22 3.06 -10.28 -1.43
CA SER A 22 1.67 -10.23 -0.95
C SER A 22 1.19 -8.77 -0.77
N LEU A 23 2.05 -7.86 -0.30
CA LEU A 23 1.77 -6.43 -0.25
C LEU A 23 1.52 -5.83 -1.64
N MET A 24 2.33 -6.16 -2.65
CA MET A 24 2.08 -5.74 -4.03
C MET A 24 0.71 -6.23 -4.52
N GLY A 25 0.39 -7.50 -4.25
CA GLY A 25 -0.91 -8.09 -4.57
C GLY A 25 -2.07 -7.33 -3.92
N ILE A 26 -1.97 -7.02 -2.62
CA ILE A 26 -2.97 -6.23 -1.89
C ILE A 26 -3.22 -4.89 -2.55
N VAL A 27 -2.15 -4.15 -2.89
CA VAL A 27 -2.25 -2.83 -3.49
C VAL A 27 -2.96 -2.90 -4.84
N LEU A 28 -2.64 -3.88 -5.69
CA LEU A 28 -3.29 -4.07 -6.98
C LEU A 28 -4.78 -4.44 -6.84
N VAL A 29 -5.12 -5.25 -5.84
CA VAL A 29 -6.52 -5.58 -5.56
C VAL A 29 -7.29 -4.36 -5.05
N TYR A 30 -6.67 -3.53 -4.20
CA TYR A 30 -7.26 -2.26 -3.79
C TYR A 30 -7.42 -1.28 -4.94
N PHE A 31 -6.46 -1.23 -5.87
CA PHE A 31 -6.60 -0.46 -7.11
C PHE A 31 -7.85 -0.88 -7.88
N TYR A 32 -8.03 -2.19 -8.06
CA TYR A 32 -9.20 -2.72 -8.75
C TYR A 32 -10.51 -2.38 -8.01
N PHE A 33 -10.58 -2.52 -6.69
CA PHE A 33 -11.76 -2.13 -5.91
C PHE A 33 -12.03 -0.62 -5.95
N SER A 34 -10.98 0.20 -5.96
CA SER A 34 -11.12 1.65 -6.13
C SER A 34 -11.67 1.99 -7.51
N PHE A 35 -11.21 1.29 -8.55
CA PHE A 35 -11.71 1.46 -9.90
C PHE A 35 -13.17 1.05 -10.02
N SER A 36 -13.55 -0.13 -9.50
CA SER A 36 -14.93 -0.62 -9.57
C SER A 36 -15.90 0.28 -8.81
N SER A 37 -15.48 0.85 -7.68
CA SER A 37 -16.35 1.72 -6.86
C SER A 37 -16.48 3.13 -7.41
N SER A 38 -15.39 3.75 -7.87
CA SER A 38 -15.40 5.15 -8.31
C SER A 38 -15.55 5.31 -9.82
N SER A 39 -15.54 4.20 -10.58
CA SER A 39 -15.46 4.16 -12.05
C SER A 39 -14.38 5.08 -12.64
N SER A 40 -13.37 5.37 -11.82
CA SER A 40 -12.31 6.32 -12.06
C SER A 40 -10.97 5.68 -11.75
N VAL A 41 -10.00 5.91 -12.62
CA VAL A 41 -8.64 5.40 -12.42
C VAL A 41 -7.83 6.33 -11.49
N TRP A 42 -8.27 7.58 -11.31
CA TRP A 42 -7.51 8.63 -10.62
C TRP A 42 -7.12 8.24 -9.18
N TYR A 43 -8.10 7.91 -8.35
CA TYR A 43 -7.83 7.53 -6.95
C TYR A 43 -7.02 6.26 -6.82
N GLY A 44 -7.27 5.28 -7.70
CA GLY A 44 -6.50 4.05 -7.75
C GLY A 44 -5.03 4.34 -8.07
N LEU A 45 -4.75 5.18 -9.06
CA LEU A 45 -3.38 5.53 -9.44
C LEU A 45 -2.63 6.26 -8.32
N VAL A 46 -3.29 7.21 -7.64
CA VAL A 46 -2.69 7.89 -6.49
C VAL A 46 -2.31 6.88 -5.41
N MET A 47 -3.18 5.90 -5.10
CA MET A 47 -2.84 4.84 -4.15
C MET A 47 -1.66 3.98 -4.60
N VAL A 48 -1.65 3.53 -5.86
CA VAL A 48 -0.57 2.71 -6.40
C VAL A 48 0.77 3.45 -6.32
N LEU A 49 0.79 4.73 -6.68
CA LEU A 49 1.99 5.56 -6.62
C LEU A 49 2.51 5.64 -5.18
N VAL A 50 1.69 6.04 -4.21
CA VAL A 50 2.14 6.22 -2.82
C VAL A 50 2.61 4.89 -2.21
N MET A 51 1.86 3.81 -2.41
CA MET A 51 2.16 2.52 -1.79
C MET A 51 3.36 1.81 -2.42
N LEU A 52 3.44 1.73 -3.75
CA LEU A 52 4.54 1.04 -4.43
C LEU A 52 5.84 1.85 -4.44
N SER A 53 5.78 3.19 -4.54
CA SER A 53 7.01 3.99 -4.59
C SER A 53 7.53 4.40 -3.22
N GLY A 54 6.65 4.64 -2.24
CA GLY A 54 7.07 5.06 -0.90
C GLY A 54 7.30 3.87 0.02
N VAL A 55 6.21 3.23 0.41
CA VAL A 55 6.22 2.21 1.48
C VAL A 55 7.02 0.98 1.06
N LEU A 56 6.83 0.52 -0.17
CA LEU A 56 7.48 -0.71 -0.61
C LEU A 56 9.00 -0.57 -0.74
N VAL A 57 9.51 0.61 -1.11
CA VAL A 57 10.95 0.87 -1.19
C VAL A 57 11.60 0.88 0.19
N ILE A 58 10.93 1.49 1.17
CA ILE A 58 11.42 1.44 2.57
C ILE A 58 11.39 -0.01 3.06
N PHE A 59 10.34 -0.74 2.74
CA PHE A 59 10.22 -2.14 3.15
C PHE A 59 11.30 -3.01 2.51
N THR A 60 11.56 -2.91 1.21
CA THR A 60 12.64 -3.67 0.56
C THR A 60 14.01 -3.31 1.13
N TYR A 61 14.24 -2.04 1.50
CA TYR A 61 15.45 -1.64 2.20
C TYR A 61 15.60 -2.37 3.54
N MET A 62 14.56 -2.40 4.36
CA MET A 62 14.60 -3.11 5.65
C MET A 62 14.80 -4.62 5.47
N VAL A 63 14.16 -5.21 4.45
CA VAL A 63 14.31 -6.64 4.13
C VAL A 63 15.73 -6.97 3.66
N SER A 64 16.40 -6.06 2.95
CA SER A 64 17.78 -6.27 2.49
C SER A 64 18.80 -6.40 3.62
N LEU A 65 18.46 -5.94 4.83
CA LEU A 65 19.32 -6.05 6.02
C LEU A 65 19.19 -7.42 6.73
N ILE A 66 18.18 -8.21 6.38
CA ILE A 66 17.93 -9.54 6.98
C ILE A 66 18.63 -10.59 6.13
N PRO A 67 19.36 -11.56 6.72
CA PRO A 67 19.97 -12.65 5.98
C PRO A 67 18.92 -13.42 5.18
N ASN A 68 19.20 -13.64 3.89
CA ASN A 68 18.24 -14.26 2.99
C ASN A 68 18.21 -15.78 3.19
N ASP A 69 17.19 -16.26 3.90
CA ASP A 69 16.90 -17.68 4.02
C ASP A 69 16.32 -18.25 2.72
N LYS A 70 16.43 -19.58 2.55
CA LYS A 70 15.90 -20.27 1.36
C LYS A 70 14.41 -20.03 1.23
N PHE A 71 14.00 -19.52 0.08
CA PHE A 71 12.65 -19.02 -0.16
C PHE A 71 11.74 -20.04 -0.86
N GLU A 72 10.59 -20.35 -0.26
CA GLU A 72 9.55 -21.18 -0.89
C GLU A 72 8.58 -20.34 -1.74
N LEU A 73 8.94 -20.09 -3.00
CA LEU A 73 8.12 -19.33 -3.96
C LEU A 73 6.73 -19.91 -4.22
N PHE A 74 6.61 -21.24 -4.19
CA PHE A 74 5.40 -21.92 -4.65
C PHE A 74 4.18 -21.61 -3.77
N ASN A 75 4.34 -21.54 -2.44
CA ASN A 75 3.24 -21.28 -1.52
C ASN A 75 2.63 -19.88 -1.74
N VAL A 76 3.49 -18.90 -2.02
CA VAL A 76 3.06 -17.52 -2.32
C VAL A 76 2.31 -17.46 -3.64
N PHE A 77 2.82 -18.15 -4.66
CA PHE A 77 2.22 -18.16 -5.99
C PHE A 77 0.84 -18.82 -5.99
N TYR A 78 0.67 -19.93 -5.27
CA TYR A 78 -0.64 -20.56 -5.11
C TYR A 78 -1.64 -19.67 -4.36
N GLY A 79 -1.18 -18.96 -3.32
CA GLY A 79 -2.00 -17.97 -2.62
C GLY A 79 -2.49 -16.86 -3.55
N LEU A 80 -1.59 -16.31 -4.37
CA LEU A 80 -1.94 -15.29 -5.37
C LEU A 80 -2.92 -15.81 -6.43
N LEU A 81 -2.66 -16.98 -7.01
CA LEU A 81 -3.54 -17.56 -8.03
C LEU A 81 -4.97 -17.78 -7.50
N PHE A 82 -5.10 -18.30 -6.28
CA PHE A 82 -6.41 -18.51 -5.65
C PHE A 82 -7.19 -17.19 -5.50
N THR A 83 -6.50 -16.12 -5.10
CA THR A 83 -7.14 -14.81 -4.92
C THR A 83 -7.59 -14.17 -6.23
N VAL A 84 -6.80 -14.28 -7.30
CA VAL A 84 -7.18 -13.75 -8.62
C VAL A 84 -8.42 -14.45 -9.14
N LEU A 85 -8.50 -15.79 -9.00
CA LEU A 85 -9.68 -16.56 -9.40
C LEU A 85 -10.93 -16.11 -8.62
N MET A 86 -10.81 -15.84 -7.32
CA MET A 86 -11.93 -15.35 -6.51
C MET A 86 -12.43 -13.97 -6.93
N ILE A 87 -11.53 -13.08 -7.34
CA ILE A 87 -11.91 -11.74 -7.84
C ILE A 87 -12.66 -11.85 -9.17
N MET A 88 -12.21 -12.75 -10.05
CA MET A 88 -12.85 -12.98 -11.35
C MET A 88 -14.26 -13.56 -11.22
N ILE A 89 -14.49 -14.42 -10.22
CA ILE A 89 -15.83 -14.98 -9.95
C ILE A 89 -16.78 -13.91 -9.40
N TYR A 90 -16.27 -12.96 -8.61
CA TYR A 90 -17.11 -11.97 -7.93
C TYR A 90 -17.61 -10.84 -8.85
N ASN A 91 -16.85 -10.48 -9.88
CA ASN A 91 -17.15 -9.27 -10.68
C ASN A 91 -17.64 -9.60 -12.09
N MET A 92 -18.83 -10.18 -12.19
CA MET A 92 -19.54 -10.24 -13.48
C MET A 92 -20.36 -8.97 -13.78
N ASP A 93 -20.60 -8.09 -12.79
CA ASP A 93 -21.57 -6.99 -12.93
C ASP A 93 -21.07 -5.65 -12.38
N VAL A 94 -19.92 -5.12 -12.80
CA VAL A 94 -19.56 -3.72 -12.46
C VAL A 94 -18.72 -3.07 -13.55
N LEU A 95 -19.38 -2.44 -14.52
CA LEU A 95 -18.74 -1.55 -15.50
C LEU A 95 -19.60 -0.33 -15.86
N LEU A 96 -20.62 -0.04 -15.04
CA LEU A 96 -21.53 1.09 -15.20
C LEU A 96 -21.51 1.93 -13.92
N GLY A 97 -20.58 2.87 -13.85
CA GLY A 97 -20.58 3.89 -12.82
C GLY A 97 -20.14 5.24 -13.39
N TRP A 98 -20.41 6.28 -12.61
CA TRP A 98 -20.13 7.66 -12.99
C TRP A 98 -18.75 8.03 -12.47
N ASP A 99 -17.98 8.81 -13.23
CA ASP A 99 -16.65 9.23 -12.79
C ASP A 99 -16.75 10.23 -11.63
N ILE A 100 -16.22 9.83 -10.46
CA ILE A 100 -16.19 10.65 -9.23
C ILE A 100 -14.82 11.38 -9.09
N SER A 101 -13.95 11.33 -10.10
CA SER A 101 -12.62 11.98 -10.09
C SER A 101 -12.65 13.44 -9.64
N PHE A 102 -13.67 14.20 -10.07
CA PHE A 102 -13.84 15.62 -9.75
C PHE A 102 -14.02 15.91 -8.26
N LEU A 103 -14.41 14.93 -7.44
CA LEU A 103 -14.50 15.11 -6.00
C LEU A 103 -13.13 15.49 -5.39
N SER A 104 -12.01 15.10 -6.01
CA SER A 104 -10.67 15.48 -5.56
C SER A 104 -10.41 16.99 -5.62
N LEU A 105 -11.05 17.71 -6.55
CA LEU A 105 -10.94 19.16 -6.64
C LEU A 105 -11.65 19.87 -5.49
N LYS A 106 -12.66 19.24 -4.90
CA LYS A 106 -13.37 19.78 -3.74
C LYS A 106 -12.53 19.81 -2.47
N LEU A 107 -11.38 19.12 -2.44
CA LEU A 107 -10.45 19.20 -1.32
C LEU A 107 -9.92 20.62 -1.06
N TRP A 108 -10.01 21.51 -2.07
CA TRP A 108 -9.64 22.92 -1.98
C TRP A 108 -10.78 23.83 -1.51
N GLU A 109 -12.00 23.31 -1.36
CA GLU A 109 -13.13 24.05 -0.79
C GLU A 109 -12.92 24.25 0.73
N LEU A 110 -13.46 25.36 1.26
CA LEU A 110 -13.24 25.76 2.66
C LEU A 110 -13.57 24.65 3.68
N ASP A 111 -14.62 23.87 3.42
CA ASP A 111 -15.06 22.79 4.31
C ASP A 111 -14.02 21.67 4.42
N PHE A 112 -13.34 21.35 3.32
CA PHE A 112 -12.33 20.28 3.28
C PHE A 112 -10.91 20.79 3.56
N MET A 113 -10.66 22.09 3.40
CA MET A 113 -9.37 22.72 3.64
C MET A 113 -8.87 22.51 5.07
N ILE A 114 -9.76 22.45 6.07
CA ILE A 114 -9.38 22.19 7.48
C ILE A 114 -8.72 20.82 7.61
N TYR A 115 -9.27 19.78 6.97
CA TYR A 115 -8.67 18.44 6.98
C TYR A 115 -7.33 18.41 6.25
N LEU A 116 -7.19 19.16 5.16
CA LEU A 116 -5.96 19.26 4.40
C LEU A 116 -4.85 19.94 5.22
N MET A 117 -5.17 21.06 5.88
CA MET A 117 -4.24 21.76 6.77
C MET A 117 -3.81 20.91 7.96
N PHE A 118 -4.74 20.14 8.56
CA PHE A 118 -4.40 19.19 9.61
C PHE A 118 -3.44 18.10 9.11
N GLY A 119 -3.73 17.50 7.94
CA GLY A 119 -2.86 16.47 7.34
C GLY A 119 -1.45 16.98 7.04
N LEU A 120 -1.32 18.20 6.50
CA LEU A 120 -0.03 18.83 6.25
C LEU A 120 0.73 19.10 7.55
N GLY A 121 0.05 19.61 8.58
CA GLY A 121 0.65 19.82 9.90
C GLY A 121 1.14 18.52 10.53
N PHE A 122 0.35 17.44 10.41
CA PHE A 122 0.71 16.12 10.90
C PHE A 122 1.96 15.55 10.19
N LEU A 123 2.04 15.67 8.85
CA LEU A 123 3.21 15.26 8.09
C LEU A 123 4.47 16.05 8.50
N LEU A 124 4.34 17.36 8.74
CA LEU A 124 5.43 18.19 9.22
C LEU A 124 5.94 17.75 10.60
N LEU A 125 5.02 17.43 11.52
CA LEU A 125 5.38 16.90 12.84
C LEU A 125 6.11 15.56 12.73
N ILE A 126 5.65 14.65 11.87
CA ILE A 126 6.34 13.37 11.63
C ILE A 126 7.76 13.62 11.10
N MET A 127 7.94 14.54 10.15
CA MET A 127 9.28 14.84 9.63
C MET A 127 10.22 15.35 10.74
N LEU A 128 9.76 16.27 11.58
CA LEU A 128 10.56 16.75 12.72
C LEU A 128 10.89 15.63 13.70
N PHE A 129 9.92 14.77 13.99
CA PHE A 129 10.11 13.61 14.86
C PHE A 129 11.14 12.62 14.31
N VAL A 130 11.09 12.32 13.01
CA VAL A 130 12.07 11.45 12.34
C VAL A 130 13.47 12.08 12.41
N ILE A 131 13.62 13.38 12.14
CA ILE A 131 14.91 14.09 12.27
C ILE A 131 15.44 14.01 13.70
N GLU A 132 14.58 14.20 14.70
CA GLU A 132 14.98 14.14 16.11
C GLU A 132 15.45 12.74 16.51
N ILE A 133 14.73 11.68 16.11
CA ILE A 133 15.15 10.30 16.37
C ILE A 133 16.49 10.01 15.68
N VAL A 134 16.60 10.33 14.39
CA VAL A 134 17.81 10.07 13.60
C VAL A 134 19.00 10.91 14.10
N GLY A 135 18.75 12.12 14.61
CA GLY A 135 19.80 13.01 15.15
C GLY A 135 20.23 12.68 16.59
N LYS A 136 19.35 12.09 17.40
CA LYS A 136 19.65 11.68 18.80
C LYS A 136 20.30 10.31 18.87
N PHE A 137 19.90 9.39 18.00
CA PHE A 137 20.70 8.19 17.79
C PHE A 137 21.99 8.63 17.10
N MET A 138 23.14 8.50 17.78
CA MET A 138 24.39 8.33 17.04
C MET A 138 24.15 7.17 16.08
N GLY A 139 23.92 7.49 14.80
CA GLY A 139 23.23 6.60 13.89
C GLY A 139 23.87 5.21 13.86
N ALA A 140 23.04 4.17 13.75
CA ALA A 140 23.50 2.79 13.56
C ALA A 140 24.30 2.57 12.25
N LEU A 141 24.57 3.64 11.49
CA LEU A 141 25.31 3.69 10.23
C LEU A 141 26.73 4.29 10.38
N ARG A 142 27.25 4.46 11.59
CA ARG A 142 28.71 4.44 11.75
C ARG A 142 29.15 2.98 11.90
N VAL A 143 29.37 2.36 10.74
CA VAL A 143 30.33 1.26 10.65
C VAL A 143 31.68 1.88 11.04
N GLU A 144 32.12 1.63 12.27
CA GLU A 144 33.54 1.50 12.56
C GLU A 144 33.96 0.05 12.31
#